data_AF-A0A5J5D043-F1
#
_entry.id   AF-A0A5J5D043-F1
#
_cell.length_a   1.000
_cell.length_b   1.000
_cell.length_c   1.000
_cell.angle_alpha   90.00
_cell.angle_beta   90.00
_cell.angle_gamma   90.00
#
_symmetry.space_group_name_H-M   'P 1'
#
loop_
_entity.id
_entity.type
_entity.pdbx_description
1 polymer ?
#
loop_
_entity_poly.entity_id
_entity_poly.type
_entity_poly.pdbx_seq_one_letter_code
_entity_poly.pdbx_strand_id
1 'polypeptide(L)' 'MQVLGVVEGTSCPCEQLVLMTCEDRRVYAYDGEGEELHLVASSLDQLRLEGIEYPASKTYYDGEAFKDMVSSD' A
#
# COMPACT_ATOMS: atom_id res chain seq x y z
N MET A 1 9.26 -1.26 -7.82
CA MET A 1 8.91 -0.88 -6.43
C MET A 1 10.17 -0.54 -5.65
N GLN A 2 10.12 0.49 -4.81
CA GLN A 2 11.19 0.88 -3.88
C GLN A 2 10.64 0.89 -2.45
N VAL A 3 11.36 0.32 -1.49
CA VAL A 3 10.97 0.31 -0.08
C VAL A 3 11.33 1.64 0.56
N LEU A 4 10.36 2.29 1.21
CA LEU A 4 10.54 3.54 1.95
C LEU A 4 10.95 3.28 3.40
N GLY A 5 10.40 2.24 4.02
CA GLY A 5 10.69 1.87 5.41
C GLY A 5 9.64 0.96 6.01
N VAL A 6 9.78 0.68 7.31
CA VAL A 6 8.80 -0.07 8.11
C VAL A 6 8.17 0.90 9.09
N VAL A 7 6.85 0.83 9.24
CA VAL A 7 6.09 1.58 10.24
C VAL A 7 5.60 0.62 11.29
N GLU A 8 5.85 0.97 12.54
CA GLU A 8 5.39 0.22 13.71
C GLU A 8 4.26 0.98 14.43
N GLY A 9 3.41 0.26 15.16
CA GLY A 9 2.33 0.87 15.97
C GLY A 9 1.08 1.27 15.17
N THR A 10 0.83 0.62 14.05
CA THR A 10 -0.41 0.74 13.28
C THR A 10 -1.50 -0.16 13.87
N SER A 11 -2.77 0.02 13.48
CA SER A 11 -3.88 -0.88 13.89
C SER A 11 -3.82 -2.28 13.25
N CYS A 12 -2.66 -2.67 12.75
CA CYS A 12 -2.43 -3.95 12.07
C CYS A 12 -2.05 -5.01 13.10
N PRO A 13 -2.53 -6.24 12.94
CA PRO A 13 -2.19 -7.34 13.84
C PRO A 13 -0.68 -7.66 13.83
N CYS A 14 0.00 -7.36 12.73
CA CYS A 14 1.40 -7.71 12.51
C CYS A 14 2.39 -6.74 13.15
N GLU A 15 1.90 -5.64 13.76
CA GLU A 15 2.65 -4.52 14.37
C GLU A 15 3.64 -3.78 13.45
N GLN A 16 4.08 -4.39 12.35
CA GLN A 16 5.09 -3.92 11.42
C GLN A 16 4.53 -3.90 10.00
N LEU A 17 4.60 -2.75 9.35
CA LEU A 17 4.02 -2.56 8.03
C LEU A 17 5.04 -1.94 7.08
N VAL A 18 5.30 -2.60 5.95
CA VAL A 18 6.35 -2.18 5.03
C VAL A 18 5.79 -1.15 4.05
N LEU A 19 6.26 0.09 4.15
CA LEU A 19 5.95 1.13 3.18
C LEU A 19 6.85 1.02 1.96
N MET A 20 6.23 1.09 0.79
CA MET A 20 6.90 1.06 -0.49
C MET A 20 6.24 2.03 -1.47
N THR A 21 6.97 2.42 -2.50
CA THR A 21 6.50 3.31 -3.56
C THR A 21 6.78 2.72 -4.94
N CYS A 22 5.99 3.13 -5.91
CA CYS A 22 6.14 2.76 -7.32
C CYS A 22 6.44 4.01 -8.17
N GLU A 23 6.72 3.83 -9.46
CA GLU A 23 6.97 4.93 -10.40
C GLU A 23 5.80 5.92 -10.46
N ASP A 24 4.58 5.47 -10.17
CA ASP A 24 3.38 6.30 -10.04
C ASP A 24 3.40 7.29 -8.86
N ARG A 25 4.50 7.35 -8.08
CA ARG A 25 4.68 8.16 -6.85
C ARG A 25 3.68 7.88 -5.73
N ARG A 26 2.83 6.86 -5.90
CA ARG A 26 1.90 6.35 -4.88
C ARG A 26 2.64 5.60 -3.80
N VAL A 27 2.04 5.56 -2.61
CA VAL A 27 2.60 4.88 -1.44
C VAL A 27 1.72 3.70 -1.08
N TYR A 28 2.35 2.55 -0.97
CA TYR A 28 1.75 1.27 -0.69
C TYR A 28 2.31 0.72 0.61
N ALA A 29 1.51 -0.11 1.27
CA ALA A 29 1.79 -0.58 2.60
C ALA A 29 1.48 -2.07 2.64
N TYR A 30 2.48 -2.88 2.94
CA TYR A 30 2.40 -4.34 2.91
C TYR A 30 2.32 -4.88 4.33
N ASP A 31 1.29 -5.65 4.60
CA ASP A 31 0.92 -6.13 5.94
C ASP A 31 1.62 -7.45 6.33
N GLY A 32 2.22 -8.17 5.39
CA GLY A 32 3.05 -9.35 5.66
C GLY A 32 2.28 -10.62 6.03
N GLU A 33 1.24 -10.53 6.85
CA GLU A 33 0.40 -11.70 7.18
C GLU A 33 -0.78 -11.91 6.24
N GLY A 34 -1.40 -10.85 5.73
CA GLY A 34 -2.44 -10.96 4.71
C GLY A 34 -1.87 -11.19 3.31
N GLU A 35 -0.58 -11.00 3.11
CA GLU A 35 0.05 -10.88 1.79
C GLU A 35 -0.67 -9.80 0.94
N GLU A 36 -1.17 -8.76 1.62
CA GLU A 36 -1.98 -7.68 1.05
C GLU A 36 -1.19 -6.36 0.98
N LEU A 37 -1.35 -5.69 -0.17
CA LEU A 37 -0.81 -4.37 -0.48
C LEU A 37 -1.91 -3.33 -0.38
N HIS A 38 -1.80 -2.41 0.57
CA HIS A 38 -2.76 -1.34 0.80
C HIS A 38 -2.25 -0.03 0.19
N LEU A 39 -3.06 0.65 -0.62
CA LEU A 39 -2.72 1.98 -1.13
C LEU A 39 -3.01 3.04 -0.06
N VAL A 40 -2.03 3.33 0.78
CA VAL A 40 -2.19 4.21 1.96
C VAL A 40 -2.03 5.69 1.67
N ALA A 41 -1.43 6.06 0.53
CA ALA A 41 -1.42 7.44 0.06
C ALA A 41 -1.29 7.53 -1.46
N SER A 42 -1.94 8.53 -2.05
CA SER A 42 -1.87 8.78 -3.49
C SER A 42 -0.55 9.42 -3.93
N SER A 43 0.16 10.05 -3.00
CA SER A 43 1.49 10.65 -3.23
C SER A 43 2.30 10.76 -1.93
N LEU A 44 3.62 10.92 -2.06
CA LEU A 44 4.51 11.22 -0.93
C LEU A 44 4.17 12.56 -0.24
N ASP A 45 3.67 13.55 -0.98
CA ASP A 45 3.23 14.82 -0.40
C ASP A 45 1.99 14.62 0.48
N GLN A 46 1.03 13.83 0.00
CA GLN A 46 -0.15 13.47 0.79
C GLN A 46 0.24 12.70 2.06
N LEU A 47 1.17 11.74 1.94
CA LEU A 47 1.72 11.00 3.07
C LEU A 47 2.30 11.93 4.15
N ARG A 48 2.96 13.02 3.74
CA ARG A 48 3.56 13.99 4.67
C ARG A 48 2.55 14.93 5.33
N LEU A 49 1.46 15.25 4.62
CA LEU A 49 0.43 16.19 5.09
C LEU A 49 -0.64 15.50 5.95
N GLU A 50 -1.14 14.37 5.49
CA GLU A 50 -2.29 13.65 6.08
C GLU A 50 -1.88 12.36 6.79
N GLY A 51 -0.70 11.81 6.49
CA GLY A 51 -0.24 10.54 7.04
C GLY A 51 -0.60 9.34 6.15
N ILE A 52 -0.62 8.15 6.75
CA ILE A 52 -1.09 6.93 6.11
C ILE A 52 -2.57 6.71 6.42
N GLU A 53 -3.36 6.37 5.41
CA GLU A 53 -4.71 5.86 5.62
C GLU A 53 -4.65 4.33 5.72
N TYR A 54 -4.84 3.78 6.93
CA TYR A 54 -4.90 2.34 7.15
C TYR A 54 -6.10 1.95 8.03
N PRO A 55 -6.90 0.93 7.66
CA PRO A 55 -6.83 0.15 6.42
C PRO A 55 -7.22 1.00 5.20
N ALA A 56 -6.46 0.86 4.11
CA ALA A 56 -6.72 1.64 2.91
C ALA A 56 -8.01 1.20 2.22
N SER A 57 -8.69 2.16 1.58
CA SER A 57 -9.88 1.89 0.77
C SER A 57 -9.60 0.97 -0.43
N LYS A 58 -8.34 0.87 -0.88
CA LYS A 58 -7.92 0.02 -2.00
C LYS A 58 -6.80 -0.93 -1.57
N THR A 59 -7.06 -2.22 -1.71
CA THR A 59 -6.12 -3.32 -1.39
C THR A 59 -5.82 -4.13 -2.64
N TYR A 60 -4.64 -4.75 -2.69
CA TYR A 60 -4.18 -5.62 -3.75
C TYR A 60 -3.64 -6.89 -3.11
N TYR A 61 -4.21 -8.05 -3.46
CA TYR A 61 -3.82 -9.34 -2.89
C TYR A 61 -2.88 -10.09 -3.86
N ASP A 62 -1.81 -10.69 -3.34
CA ASP A 62 -0.90 -11.53 -4.15
C ASP A 62 -1.62 -12.84 -4.54
N GLY A 63 -2.21 -12.84 -5.73
CA GLY A 63 -3.11 -13.88 -6.22
C GLY A 63 -4.17 -13.37 -7.20
N GLU A 64 -4.45 -12.05 -7.17
CA GLU A 64 -5.19 -11.40 -8.25
C GLU A 64 -4.24 -11.04 -9.38
N ALA A 65 -3.90 -12.02 -10.21
CA ALA A 65 -3.38 -11.75 -11.54
C ALA A 65 -4.40 -10.89 -12.31
N PHE A 66 -4.20 -9.57 -12.30
CA PHE A 66 -4.76 -8.59 -13.24
C PHE A 66 -6.25 -8.76 -13.58
N LYS A 67 -7.12 -9.02 -12.60
CA LYS A 67 -8.56 -9.17 -12.85
C LYS A 67 -9.24 -7.91 -13.40
N ASP A 68 -8.65 -6.74 -13.15
CA ASP A 68 -9.09 -5.44 -13.67
C ASP A 68 -8.13 -4.84 -14.72
N MET A 69 -7.35 -5.66 -15.42
CA MET A 69 -6.81 -5.24 -16.72
C MET A 69 -7.94 -5.35 -17.75
N VAL A 70 -8.98 -4.53 -17.60
CA VAL A 70 -9.92 -4.27 -18.68
C VAL A 70 -9.16 -3.51 -19.76
N SER A 71 -8.63 -4.26 -20.74
CA SER A 71 -8.29 -3.73 -22.05
C SER A 71 -9.53 -3.01 -22.58
N SER A 72 -9.57 -1.69 -22.43
CA SER A 72 -10.44 -0.85 -23.24
C SER A 72 -9.84 -0.87 -24.65
N ASP A 73 -10.52 -1.57 -25.55
CA ASP A 73 -10.33 -1.46 -27.01
C ASP A 73 -10.92 -0.12 -27.50
#